data_AF-A0A923CZM4-F1
#
_entry.id   AF-A0A923CZM4-F1
#
_cell.length_a   1.000
_cell.length_b   1.000
_cell.length_c   1.000
_cell.angle_alpha   90.00
_cell.angle_beta   90.00
_cell.angle_gamma   90.00
#
_symmetry.space_group_name_H-M   'P 1'
#
loop_
_entity.id
_entity.type
_entity.pdbx_description
1 polymer ?
#
loop_
_entity_poly.entity_id
_entity_poly.type
_entity_poly.pdbx_seq_one_letter_code
_entity_poly.pdbx_strand_id
1 'polypeptide(L)'
;MNKFVNVLALGAALTSLMFDIWRDYGALAAGKRAALAYFAFFAVGSLLSLMFKTGIQDEWVREDWQRRRAEKARQEQARAAEELHRLEEKKRREAEKAAKKGKPAAAA
;
A
#
# COMPACT_ATOMS: atom_id res chain seq x y z
N MET A 1 -1.26 12.77 -15.55
CA MET A 1 0.18 12.53 -15.28
C MET A 1 1.10 13.11 -16.36
N ASN A 2 0.88 12.83 -17.66
CA ASN A 2 1.73 13.37 -18.75
C ASN A 2 1.85 14.90 -18.76
N LYS A 3 0.81 15.67 -18.40
CA LYS A 3 0.87 17.14 -18.42
C LYS A 3 1.88 17.72 -17.41
N PHE A 4 2.03 17.12 -16.23
CA PHE A 4 2.90 17.66 -15.16
C PHE A 4 4.38 17.47 -15.48
N VAL A 5 4.73 16.27 -15.97
CA VAL A 5 6.09 15.96 -16.45
C VAL A 5 6.43 16.81 -17.68
N ASN A 6 5.47 17.02 -18.58
CA ASN A 6 5.70 17.86 -19.75
C ASN A 6 5.89 19.34 -19.38
N VAL A 7 5.16 19.87 -18.40
CA VAL A 7 5.33 21.25 -17.90
C VAL A 7 6.67 21.45 -17.21
N LEU A 8 7.12 20.48 -16.40
CA LEU A 8 8.45 20.51 -15.78
C LEU A 8 9.57 20.41 -16.83
N ALA A 9 9.42 19.53 -17.83
CA ALA A 9 10.36 19.39 -18.93
C ALA A 9 10.39 20.66 -19.81
N LEU A 10 9.23 21.28 -20.07
CA LEU A 10 9.13 22.55 -20.78
C LEU A 10 9.79 23.68 -19.98
N GLY A 11 9.54 23.75 -18.67
CA GLY A 11 10.11 24.76 -17.79
C GLY A 11 11.63 24.68 -17.73
N ALA A 12 12.18 23.47 -17.63
CA ALA A 12 13.62 23.22 -17.65
C ALA A 12 14.26 23.55 -19.02
N ALA A 13 13.57 23.22 -20.13
CA ALA A 13 14.02 23.60 -21.46
C ALA A 13 14.00 25.12 -21.67
N LEU A 14 12.95 25.81 -21.23
CA LEU A 14 12.83 27.27 -21.33
C LEU A 14 13.90 28.00 -20.51
N THR A 15 14.17 27.55 -19.28
CA THR A 15 15.22 28.14 -18.45
C THR A 15 16.62 27.84 -18.98
N SER A 16 16.87 26.64 -19.50
CA SER A 16 18.15 26.32 -20.16
C SER A 16 18.36 27.15 -21.44
N LEU A 17 17.31 27.34 -22.24
CA LEU A 17 17.36 28.13 -23.47
C LEU A 17 17.59 29.62 -23.15
N MET A 18 16.93 30.16 -22.12
CA MET A 18 17.19 31.52 -21.62
C MET A 18 18.64 31.69 -21.15
N PHE A 19 19.19 30.70 -20.43
CA PHE A 19 20.55 30.77 -19.90
C PHE A 19 21.62 30.68 -20.99
N ASP A 20 21.42 29.84 -22.02
CA ASP A 20 22.34 29.74 -23.17
C ASP A 20 22.29 30.98 -24.08
N ILE A 21 21.10 31.60 -24.26
CA ILE A 21 20.94 32.86 -25.00
C ILE A 21 21.61 34.02 -24.25
N TRP A 22 21.52 34.06 -22.91
CA TRP A 22 22.14 35.10 -22.09
C TRP A 22 23.67 35.04 -22.07
N ARG A 23 24.26 33.90 -22.45
CA ARG A 23 25.71 33.68 -22.37
C ARG A 23 26.44 33.81 -23.71
N ASP A 24 25.75 34.24 -24.77
CA ASP A 24 26.31 34.59 -26.09
C ASP A 24 27.10 33.46 -26.80
N TYR A 25 26.70 32.20 -26.60
CA TYR A 25 27.40 31.02 -27.20
C TYR A 25 27.11 30.81 -28.70
N GLY A 26 26.30 31.65 -29.33
CA GLY A 26 25.84 31.48 -30.71
C GLY A 26 24.70 30.45 -30.84
N ALA A 27 23.70 30.78 -31.67
CA ALA A 27 22.43 30.05 -31.77
C ALA A 27 22.59 28.54 -32.10
N LEU A 28 23.63 28.17 -32.84
CA LEU A 28 23.91 26.79 -33.24
C LEU A 28 24.52 25.93 -32.12
N ALA A 29 25.34 26.53 -31.25
CA ALA A 29 25.89 25.83 -30.07
C ALA A 29 24.84 25.74 -28.95
N ALA A 30 24.05 26.80 -28.78
CA ALA A 30 22.91 26.84 -27.87
C ALA A 30 21.86 25.77 -28.20
N GLY A 31 21.54 25.56 -29.48
CA GLY A 31 20.56 24.55 -29.89
C GLY A 31 20.93 23.11 -29.51
N LYS A 32 22.21 22.73 -29.67
CA LYS A 32 22.69 21.38 -29.29
C LYS A 32 22.66 21.18 -27.77
N ARG A 33 23.07 22.19 -27.00
CA ARG A 33 23.04 22.16 -25.53
C ARG A 33 21.62 22.13 -24.98
N ALA A 34 20.72 22.92 -25.55
CA ALA A 34 19.31 22.92 -25.17
C ALA A 34 18.63 21.57 -25.44
N ALA A 35 18.92 20.92 -26.58
CA ALA A 35 18.43 19.58 -26.85
C ALA A 35 18.97 18.55 -25.83
N LEU A 36 20.26 18.63 -25.50
CA LEU A 36 20.90 17.75 -24.51
C LEU A 36 20.33 17.96 -23.11
N ALA A 37 20.11 19.21 -22.72
CA ALA A 37 19.47 19.57 -21.46
C ALA A 37 18.02 19.07 -21.42
N TYR A 38 17.25 19.24 -22.49
CA TYR A 38 15.89 18.71 -22.60
C TYR A 38 15.87 17.19 -22.42
N PHE A 39 16.74 16.46 -23.12
CA PHE A 39 16.81 15.00 -22.98
C PHE A 39 17.24 14.56 -21.57
N ALA A 40 18.21 15.25 -20.95
CA ALA A 40 18.65 14.96 -19.60
C ALA A 40 17.52 15.17 -18.58
N PHE A 41 16.83 16.32 -18.63
CA PHE A 41 15.69 16.60 -17.76
C PHE A 41 14.49 15.70 -18.05
N PHE A 42 14.25 15.33 -19.31
CA PHE A 42 13.19 14.40 -19.68
C PHE A 42 13.45 12.99 -19.14
N ALA A 43 14.69 12.50 -19.21
CA ALA A 43 15.09 11.22 -18.67
C ALA A 43 14.96 11.18 -17.14
N VAL A 44 15.46 12.22 -16.46
CA VAL A 44 15.35 12.35 -14.99
C VAL A 44 13.89 12.47 -14.55
N GLY A 45 13.09 13.30 -15.22
CA GLY A 45 11.67 13.46 -14.93
C GLY A 45 10.86 12.18 -15.17
N SER A 46 11.19 11.43 -16.22
CA SER A 46 10.57 10.12 -16.50
C SER A 46 10.93 9.08 -15.44
N LEU A 47 12.20 9.06 -14.99
CA LEU A 47 12.67 8.14 -13.95
C LEU A 47 11.99 8.43 -12.61
N LEU A 48 11.90 9.71 -12.22
CA LEU A 48 11.17 10.16 -11.03
C LEU A 48 9.68 9.77 -11.11
N SER A 49 9.03 9.97 -12.26
CA SER A 49 7.63 9.58 -12.44
C SER A 49 7.42 8.06 -12.32
N LEU A 50 8.39 7.26 -12.75
CA LEU A 50 8.39 5.81 -12.57
C LEU A 50 8.54 5.45 -11.09
N MET A 51 9.50 6.05 -10.38
CA MET A 51 9.70 5.82 -8.95
C MET A 51 8.49 6.19 -8.11
N PHE A 52 7.83 7.31 -8.41
CA PHE A 52 6.57 7.69 -7.74
C PHE A 52 5.45 6.70 -8.01
N LYS A 53 5.32 6.22 -9.26
CA LYS A 53 4.29 5.24 -9.61
C LYS A 53 4.53 3.90 -8.91
N THR A 54 5.79 3.44 -8.85
CA THR A 54 6.14 2.20 -8.16
C THR A 54 6.01 2.34 -6.64
N GLY A 55 6.42 3.48 -6.06
CA GLY A 55 6.31 3.74 -4.63
C GLY A 55 4.87 3.79 -4.16
N ILE A 56 3.99 4.46 -4.92
CA ILE A 56 2.56 4.47 -4.63
C ILE A 56 2.00 3.05 -4.73
N GLN A 57 2.32 2.30 -5.79
CA GLN A 57 1.80 0.94 -5.99
C GLN A 57 2.20 -0.02 -4.86
N ASP A 58 3.40 0.10 -4.29
CA ASP A 58 3.85 -0.71 -3.16
C ASP A 58 3.05 -0.42 -1.89
N GLU A 59 2.70 0.85 -1.66
CA GLU A 59 1.92 1.28 -0.49
C GLU A 59 0.49 0.73 -0.50
N TRP A 60 -0.20 0.81 -1.65
CA TRP A 60 -1.55 0.22 -1.81
C TRP A 60 -1.54 -1.30 -1.65
N VAL A 61 -0.54 -1.98 -2.22
CA VAL A 61 -0.40 -3.45 -2.11
C VAL A 61 -0.14 -3.86 -0.66
N ARG A 62 0.66 -3.08 0.07
CA ARG A 62 0.95 -3.33 1.49
C ARG A 62 -0.29 -3.13 2.36
N GLU A 63 -1.10 -2.11 2.09
CA GLU A 63 -2.34 -1.85 2.84
C GLU A 63 -3.39 -2.96 2.64
N ASP A 64 -3.60 -3.40 1.39
CA ASP A 64 -4.50 -4.51 1.08
C ASP A 64 -4.06 -5.82 1.72
N TRP A 65 -2.75 -6.07 1.74
CA TRP A 65 -2.21 -7.28 2.37
C TRP A 65 -2.43 -7.28 3.89
N GLN A 66 -2.27 -6.11 4.53
CA GLN A 66 -2.56 -5.96 5.96
C GLN A 66 -4.05 -6.14 6.29
N ARG A 67 -4.96 -5.59 5.47
CA ARG A 67 -6.42 -5.76 5.66
C ARG A 67 -6.82 -7.22 5.61
N ARG A 68 -6.36 -7.96 4.59
CA ARG A 68 -6.64 -9.40 4.46
C ARG A 68 -6.08 -10.21 5.63
N ARG A 69 -4.90 -9.84 6.14
CA ARG A 69 -4.30 -10.50 7.31
C ARG A 69 -5.12 -10.23 8.57
N ALA A 70 -5.58 -9.01 8.77
CA ALA A 70 -6.42 -8.63 9.91
C ALA A 70 -7.79 -9.32 9.87
N GLU A 71 -8.41 -9.43 8.71
CA GLU A 71 -9.68 -10.15 8.53
C GLU A 71 -9.54 -11.65 8.83
N LYS A 72 -8.48 -12.30 8.34
CA LYS A 72 -8.20 -13.70 8.67
C LYS A 72 -8.00 -13.92 10.17
N ALA A 73 -7.23 -13.05 10.83
CA ALA A 73 -7.02 -13.13 12.27
C ALA A 73 -8.34 -12.99 13.06
N ARG A 74 -9.24 -12.10 12.63
CA ARG A 74 -10.58 -11.95 13.24
C ARG A 74 -11.44 -13.19 13.05
N GLN A 75 -11.39 -13.82 11.88
CA GLN A 75 -12.13 -15.06 11.62
C GLN A 75 -11.61 -16.23 12.47
N GLU A 76 -10.30 -16.35 12.61
CA GLU A 76 -9.70 -17.38 13.48
C GLU A 76 -10.08 -17.17 14.94
N GLN A 77 -10.07 -15.92 15.43
CA GLN A 77 -10.52 -15.60 16.79
C GLN A 77 -12.00 -15.91 16.99
N ALA A 78 -12.86 -15.60 16.02
CA ALA A 78 -14.28 -15.93 16.09
C ALA A 78 -14.52 -17.45 16.15
N ARG A 79 -13.80 -18.23 15.35
CA ARG A 79 -13.87 -19.70 15.40
C ARG A 79 -13.37 -20.26 16.74
N ALA A 80 -12.27 -19.73 17.26
CA ALA A 80 -11.74 -20.15 18.56
C ALA A 80 -12.74 -19.83 19.71
N ALA A 81 -13.42 -18.68 19.65
CA ALA A 81 -14.45 -18.31 20.60
C ALA A 81 -15.68 -19.24 20.52
N GLU A 82 -16.12 -19.61 19.32
CA GLU A 82 -17.20 -20.59 19.13
C GLU A 82 -16.84 -21.97 19.66
N GLU A 83 -15.61 -22.44 19.44
CA GLU A 83 -15.14 -23.73 19.96
C GLU A 83 -15.10 -23.75 21.50
N LEU A 84 -14.60 -22.67 22.12
CA LEU A 84 -14.62 -22.50 23.57
C LEU A 84 -16.05 -22.54 24.12
N HIS A 85 -16.97 -21.82 23.49
CA HIS A 85 -18.37 -21.80 23.91
C HIS A 85 -19.02 -23.19 23.81
N ARG A 86 -18.75 -23.96 22.73
CA ARG A 86 -19.25 -25.34 22.62
C ARG A 86 -18.67 -26.27 23.69
N LEU A 87 -17.40 -26.09 24.06
CA LEU A 87 -16.77 -26.88 25.10
C LEU A 87 -17.36 -26.55 26.48
N GLU A 88 -17.62 -25.28 26.76
CA GLU A 88 -18.29 -24.86 27.99
C GLU A 88 -19.73 -25.41 28.09
N GLU A 89 -20.50 -25.36 27.00
CA GLU A 89 -21.84 -25.97 26.97
C GLU A 89 -21.79 -27.48 27.18
N LYS A 90 -20.84 -28.18 26.54
CA LYS A 90 -20.64 -29.62 26.76
C LYS A 90 -20.31 -29.92 28.22
N LYS A 91 -19.38 -29.17 28.82
CA LYS A 91 -19.02 -29.30 30.24
C LYS A 91 -20.22 -29.02 31.15
N ARG A 92 -21.04 -27.99 30.86
CA ARG A 92 -22.27 -27.71 31.61
C ARG A 92 -23.26 -28.87 31.54
N ARG A 93 -23.49 -29.43 30.34
CA ARG A 93 -24.39 -30.57 30.16
C ARG A 93 -23.88 -31.83 30.85
N GLU A 94 -22.57 -32.06 30.86
CA GLU A 94 -21.95 -33.16 31.60
C GLU A 94 -22.07 -32.96 33.12
N ALA A 95 -21.85 -31.74 33.61
CA ALA A 95 -22.04 -31.39 35.02
C ALA A 95 -23.51 -31.55 35.47
N GLU A 96 -24.48 -31.14 34.64
CA GLU A 96 -25.91 -31.35 34.92
C GLU A 96 -26.30 -32.84 34.90
N LYS A 97 -25.75 -33.63 33.97
CA LYS A 97 -25.95 -35.09 33.94
C LYS A 97 -25.35 -35.77 35.18
N ALA A 98 -24.18 -35.34 35.62
CA ALA A 98 -23.54 -35.84 36.84
C ALA A 98 -24.35 -35.45 38.09
N ALA A 99 -24.84 -34.22 38.18
CA ALA A 99 -25.70 -33.76 39.27
C ALA A 99 -27.05 -34.51 39.33
N LYS A 100 -27.64 -34.85 38.16
CA LYS A 100 -28.87 -35.66 38.10
C LYS A 100 -28.63 -37.14 38.43
N LYS A 101 -27.46 -37.71 38.10
CA LYS A 101 -27.07 -39.06 38.52
C LYS A 101 -26.66 -39.14 40.00
N GLY A 102 -26.23 -38.02 40.59
CA GLY A 102 -25.81 -37.92 41.99
C GLY A 102 -26.91 -37.60 42.99
N LYS A 103 -28.19 -37.47 42.58
CA LYS A 103 -29.32 -37.50 43.52
C LYS A 103 -29.66 -38.96 43.78
N PRO A 104 -29.21 -39.57 44.90
CA PRO A 104 -29.72 -40.88 45.27
C PRO A 104 -31.23 -40.75 45.49
N ALA A 105 -31.93 -41.78 45.05
CA ALA A 105 -33.29 -42.08 45.45
C ALA A 105 -33.34 -42.28 46.97
N ALA A 106 -33.41 -41.16 47.71
CA ALA A 106 -33.60 -41.12 49.15
C ALA A 106 -34.85 -40.27 49.44
N ALA A 107 -35.99 -40.74 48.92
CA ALA A 107 -37.33 -40.33 49.34
C ALA A 107 -38.34 -41.30 48.70
N ALA A 108 -38.30 -42.56 49.16
CA ALA A 108 -39.41 -43.51 49.03
C ALA A 108 -39.50 -44.27 50.35
#